data_AF-A0A3N5EW13-F1
#
_entry.id   AF-A0A3N5EW13-F1
#
_cell.length_a   1.000
_cell.length_b   1.000
_cell.length_c   1.000
_cell.angle_alpha   90.00
_cell.angle_beta   90.00
_cell.angle_gamma   90.00
#
_symmetry.space_group_name_H-M   'P 1'
#
loop_
_entity.id
_entity.type
_entity.pdbx_description
1 polymer ?
#
loop_
_entity_poly.entity_id
_entity_poly.type
_entity_poly.pdbx_seq_one_letter_code
_entity_poly.pdbx_strand_id
1 'polypeptide(L)' 'MPEKTRKTCPTCQGKKIIEGVCEVSSEWRGSSSDDALDDSQCTPDQECPTCHGKGYVED' A
#
# COMPACT_ATOMS: atom_id res chain seq x y z
N MET A 1 -35.76 -0.73 -8.55
CA MET A 1 -34.59 -1.40 -9.17
C MET A 1 -33.44 -1.24 -8.18
N PRO A 2 -32.85 -2.30 -7.62
CA PRO A 2 -31.73 -2.12 -6.70
C PRO A 2 -30.51 -1.72 -7.52
N GLU A 3 -30.28 -0.42 -7.57
CA GLU A 3 -29.03 0.22 -7.92
C GLU A 3 -27.91 -0.42 -7.10
N LYS A 4 -27.20 -1.37 -7.71
CA LYS A 4 -25.98 -1.96 -7.15
C LYS A 4 -24.93 -0.85 -7.08
N THR A 5 -24.95 -0.10 -5.99
CA THR A 5 -23.99 0.95 -5.69
C THR A 5 -22.66 0.28 -5.37
N ARG A 6 -21.89 -0.02 -6.44
CA ARG A 6 -20.49 -0.42 -6.31
C ARG A 6 -19.76 0.76 -5.68
N LYS A 7 -19.53 0.70 -4.38
CA LYS A 7 -18.79 1.74 -3.66
C LYS A 7 -17.31 1.56 -4.01
N THR A 8 -16.64 2.64 -4.40
CA THR A 8 -15.20 2.62 -4.60
C THR A 8 -14.54 2.08 -3.33
N CYS A 9 -13.59 1.14 -3.49
CA CYS A 9 -12.95 0.51 -2.35
C CYS A 9 -12.27 1.60 -1.50
N PRO A 10 -12.64 1.81 -0.22
CA PRO A 10 -12.10 2.90 0.57
C PRO A 10 -10.61 2.69 0.90
N THR A 11 -10.16 1.44 0.94
CA THR A 11 -8.78 1.08 1.29
C THR A 11 -7.78 1.40 0.18
N CYS A 12 -8.10 1.07 -1.07
CA CYS A 12 -7.22 1.39 -2.21
C CYS A 12 -7.74 2.56 -3.05
N GLN A 13 -8.87 3.17 -2.68
CA GLN A 13 -9.53 4.25 -3.44
C GLN A 13 -9.72 3.92 -4.93
N GLY A 14 -10.01 2.66 -5.25
CA GLY A 14 -10.13 2.20 -6.65
C GLY A 14 -8.83 1.77 -7.33
N LYS A 15 -7.66 1.94 -6.70
CA LYS A 15 -6.35 1.55 -7.26
C LYS A 15 -6.10 0.04 -7.33
N LYS A 16 -6.94 -0.79 -6.71
CA LYS A 16 -6.88 -2.27 -6.67
C LYS A 16 -5.69 -2.86 -5.91
N ILE A 17 -4.58 -2.15 -5.87
CA ILE A 17 -3.38 -2.44 -5.10
C ILE A 17 -3.15 -1.35 -4.06
N ILE A 18 -2.48 -1.72 -2.97
CA ILE A 18 -1.89 -0.81 -2.00
C ILE A 18 -0.45 -0.62 -2.46
N GLU A 19 -0.14 0.59 -2.91
CA GLU A 19 1.21 0.95 -3.32
C GLU A 19 2.14 0.84 -2.11
N GLY A 20 3.22 0.11 -2.31
CA GLY A 20 4.30 0.02 -1.34
C GLY A 20 4.81 1.40 -0.95
N VAL A 21 4.94 1.64 0.35
CA VAL A 21 5.60 2.83 0.88
C VAL A 21 7.06 2.50 1.16
N CYS A 22 7.95 3.37 0.67
CA CYS A 22 9.36 3.36 1.06
C CYS A 22 9.50 4.24 2.29
N GLU A 23 9.54 3.60 3.46
CA GLU A 23 9.80 4.31 4.71
C GLU A 23 11.30 4.27 5.02
N VAL A 24 11.89 5.46 5.11
CA VAL A 24 13.27 5.63 5.58
C VAL A 24 13.20 5.87 7.09
N SER A 25 13.32 4.79 7.87
CA SER A 25 13.22 4.86 9.33
C SER A 25 14.47 5.54 9.92
N SER A 26 14.37 6.84 10.22
CA SER A 26 15.48 7.62 10.79
C SER A 26 15.89 7.17 12.20
N GLU A 27 15.03 6.40 12.88
CA GLU A 27 15.25 5.87 14.23
C GLU A 27 16.32 4.75 14.30
N TRP A 28 16.70 4.16 13.15
CA TRP A 28 17.74 3.12 13.05
C TRP A 28 19.05 3.62 12.45
N ARG A 29 19.25 4.95 12.38
CA ARG A 29 20.54 5.54 12.01
C ARG A 29 21.56 5.38 13.15
N GLY A 30 21.88 4.13 13.48
CA GLY A 30 23.06 3.77 14.22
C GLY A 30 24.27 4.21 13.40
N SER A 31 25.11 5.05 14.00
CA SER A 31 26.38 5.50 13.45
C SER A 31 27.20 4.31 12.95
N SER A 32 27.22 4.06 11.64
CA SER A 32 28.13 3.12 11.00
C SER A 32 28.32 3.55 9.56
N SER A 33 29.49 4.12 9.31
CA SER A 33 30.08 4.29 8.00
C SER A 33 30.05 2.97 7.21
N ASP A 34 29.97 3.11 5.89
CA ASP A 34 30.45 2.11 4.91
C ASP A 34 29.48 1.00 4.45
N ASP A 35 28.17 1.28 4.24
CA ASP A 35 27.33 0.56 3.23
C ASP A 35 25.96 1.24 3.01
N ALA A 36 25.93 2.56 2.76
CA ALA A 36 24.67 3.33 2.73
C ALA A 36 23.96 3.31 1.37
N LEU A 37 23.72 2.14 0.77
CA LEU A 37 23.07 2.05 -0.56
C LEU A 37 21.70 1.36 -0.58
N ASP A 38 21.19 0.77 0.51
CA ASP A 38 19.89 0.07 0.45
C ASP A 38 19.07 0.08 1.75
N ASP A 39 19.22 1.07 2.64
CA ASP A 39 18.38 1.16 3.86
C ASP A 39 17.01 1.82 3.59
N SER A 40 16.48 1.65 2.38
CA SER A 40 15.10 2.01 2.08
C SER A 40 14.27 0.74 2.15
N GLN A 41 13.65 0.46 3.30
CA GLN A 41 12.67 -0.63 3.38
C GLN A 41 11.42 -0.20 2.62
N CYS A 42 11.41 -0.49 1.32
CA CYS A 42 10.21 -0.39 0.50
C CYS A 42 9.35 -1.61 0.76
N THR A 43 8.16 -1.38 1.31
CA THR A 43 7.13 -2.42 1.27
C THR A 43 6.80 -2.70 -0.19
N PRO A 44 6.66 -3.97 -0.61
CA PRO A 44 6.19 -4.28 -1.96
C PRO A 44 4.75 -3.82 -2.15
N ASP A 45 4.33 -3.59 -3.40
CA ASP A 45 2.91 -3.42 -3.67
C ASP A 45 2.15 -4.68 -3.23
N GLN A 46 1.01 -4.48 -2.58
CA GLN A 46 0.17 -5.57 -2.08
C GLN A 46 -1.21 -5.46 -2.70
N GLU A 47 -1.82 -6.59 -3.05
CA GLU A 47 -3.21 -6.58 -3.49
C GLU A 47 -4.11 -6.02 -2.38
N CYS A 48 -5.06 -5.17 -2.74
CA CYS A 48 -5.92 -4.56 -1.74
C CYS A 48 -6.79 -5.65 -1.10
N PRO A 49 -6.63 -5.96 0.22
CA PRO A 49 -7.32 -7.08 0.85
C PRO A 49 -8.83 -6.83 0.95
N THR A 50 -9.25 -5.57 0.96
CA THR A 50 -10.67 -5.20 1.09
C THR A 50 -11.48 -5.46 -0.18
N CYS A 51 -10.85 -5.33 -1.35
CA CYS A 51 -11.52 -5.55 -2.63
C CYS A 51 -10.91 -6.68 -3.45
N HIS A 52 -9.86 -7.35 -2.96
CA HIS A 52 -9.13 -8.42 -3.65
C HIS A 52 -8.79 -8.06 -5.11
N GLY A 53 -8.25 -6.86 -5.32
CA GLY A 53 -7.92 -6.38 -6.67
C GLY A 53 -9.12 -5.93 -7.53
N LYS A 54 -10.36 -5.90 -7.01
CA LYS A 54 -11.54 -5.45 -7.78
C LYS A 54 -11.61 -3.92 -7.92
N GLY A 55 -11.12 -3.17 -6.94
CA GLY A 55 -11.17 -1.69 -6.90
C GLY A 55 -12.50 -1.11 -6.40
N TYR A 56 -13.49 -1.96 -6.15
CA TYR A 56 -14.78 -1.58 -5.56
C TYR A 56 -15.24 -2.64 -4.59
N VAL A 57 -16.02 -2.23 -3.59
CA VAL A 57 -16.75 -3.11 -2.69
C VAL A 57 -18.22 -3.10 -3.11
N GLU A 58 -18.82 -4.28 -3.16
CA GLU A 58 -20.27 -4.44 -3.31
C GLU A 58 -20.83 -4.44 -1.88
N ASP A 59 -21.69 -3.46 -1.58
CA ASP A 59 -22.40 -3.34 -0.31
C ASP A 59 -23.52 -4.39 -0.21
#